data_AF-A0A846V0A7-F1
#
_entry.id   AF-A0A846V0A7-F1
#
_cell.length_a   1.000
_cell.length_b   1.000
_cell.length_c   1.000
_cell.angle_alpha   90.00
_cell.angle_beta   90.00
_cell.angle_gamma   90.00
#
_symmetry.space_group_name_H-M   'P 1'
#
loop_
_entity.id
_entity.type
_entity.pdbx_description
1 polymer ?
#
loop_
_entity_poly.entity_id
_entity_poly.type
_entity_poly.pdbx_seq_one_letter_code
_entity_poly.pdbx_strand_id
1 'polypeptide(L)'
;MRKPLANLIAALVTTCVSACAMAATDPGDNPAFHRIKHIDSLKPPTGQLKDHLDTLIDQAKAGDDHAATLLYASLAACSTAKLADDNSAYLATCKDISHEQLDGRATWLRLAAEHGYGPARYIYASSGTTEALGSTEYALEHPAAVQSYLSTSRHYLEALADECNVDAIGMIAFNAGKADGLLYGDDPETAYKYEVITNKLLATYDPTEQMRLEARLPPQRIFALQSAATAFVAEHCK
;
A
#
# COMPACT_ATOMS: atom_id res chain seq x y z
N MET A 1 -11.45 60.75 6.55
CA MET A 1 -11.24 61.02 8.00
C MET A 1 -11.10 59.70 8.75
N ARG A 2 -10.00 59.56 9.50
CA ARG A 2 -9.74 58.72 10.70
C ARG A 2 -9.99 57.18 10.67
N LYS A 3 -8.89 56.42 10.75
CA LYS A 3 -8.70 55.14 11.49
C LYS A 3 -8.63 55.44 13.03
N PRO A 4 -8.40 54.50 13.99
CA PRO A 4 -8.66 53.03 14.17
C PRO A 4 -9.24 52.72 15.60
N LEU A 5 -9.30 51.43 16.03
CA LEU A 5 -9.06 50.85 17.40
C LEU A 5 -9.80 49.49 17.51
N ALA A 6 -9.15 48.32 17.58
CA ALA A 6 -8.33 47.72 18.66
C ALA A 6 -9.13 46.96 19.73
N ASN A 7 -8.81 45.67 19.84
CA ASN A 7 -8.83 44.77 21.01
C ASN A 7 -10.11 44.59 21.85
N LEU A 8 -10.56 43.33 21.90
CA LEU A 8 -10.86 42.69 23.19
C LEU A 8 -10.48 41.20 23.14
N ILE A 9 -9.38 40.88 23.81
CA ILE A 9 -8.99 39.54 24.27
C ILE A 9 -9.52 39.39 25.69
N ALA A 10 -9.97 38.17 26.00
CA ALA A 10 -10.19 37.52 27.31
C ALA A 10 -11.67 37.12 27.48
N ALA A 11 -12.04 35.96 27.97
CA ALA A 11 -11.38 34.70 28.31
C ALA A 11 -12.56 33.83 28.73
N LEU A 12 -12.71 32.61 28.21
CA LEU A 12 -13.51 31.59 28.89
C LEU A 12 -12.74 30.28 28.88
N VAL A 13 -12.34 29.97 30.10
CA VAL A 13 -11.52 28.89 30.59
C VAL A 13 -12.30 27.58 30.44
N THR A 14 -11.64 26.63 29.77
CA THR A 14 -11.55 25.21 30.12
C THR A 14 -12.84 24.50 30.54
N THR A 15 -13.41 23.76 29.59
CA THR A 15 -13.96 22.44 29.89
C THR A 15 -13.09 21.39 29.20
N CYS A 16 -12.21 20.77 30.00
CA CYS A 16 -11.71 19.44 29.69
C CYS A 16 -12.91 18.50 29.65
N VAL A 17 -13.32 18.10 28.45
CA VAL A 17 -14.00 16.82 28.26
C VAL A 17 -13.07 16.02 27.38
N SER A 18 -12.56 14.93 27.96
CA SER A 18 -11.84 13.89 27.25
C SER A 18 -12.67 13.43 26.04
N ALA A 19 -12.41 14.01 24.87
CA ALA A 19 -12.71 13.33 23.63
C ALA A 19 -11.53 12.37 23.41
N CYS A 20 -11.79 11.07 23.58
CA CYS A 20 -11.00 10.06 22.89
C CYS A 20 -10.70 10.60 21.50
N ALA A 21 -9.43 10.64 21.12
CA ALA A 21 -9.04 10.78 19.73
C ALA A 21 -9.62 9.56 19.01
N MET A 22 -10.88 9.66 18.56
CA MET A 22 -11.38 8.75 17.54
C MET A 22 -10.49 9.04 16.35
N ALA A 23 -9.69 8.04 15.95
CA ALA A 23 -8.95 8.09 14.70
C ALA A 23 -9.94 8.57 13.63
N ALA A 24 -9.62 9.68 12.97
CA ALA A 24 -10.47 10.18 11.90
C ALA A 24 -10.55 9.07 10.85
N THR A 25 -11.72 8.49 10.68
CA THR A 25 -12.01 7.53 9.60
C THR A 25 -11.80 8.24 8.28
N ASP A 26 -11.18 7.58 7.29
CA ASP A 26 -11.10 8.14 5.94
C ASP A 26 -12.55 8.42 5.46
N PRO A 27 -12.85 9.57 4.82
CA PRO A 27 -14.18 9.84 4.26
C PRO A 27 -14.72 8.72 3.35
N GLY A 28 -13.84 7.90 2.77
CA GLY A 28 -14.18 6.73 1.98
C GLY A 28 -14.55 5.47 2.79
N ASP A 29 -14.32 5.45 4.11
CA ASP A 29 -14.55 4.29 4.96
C ASP A 29 -15.97 4.23 5.53
N ASN A 30 -16.49 3.02 5.67
CA ASN A 30 -17.76 2.80 6.35
C ASN A 30 -17.54 2.90 7.89
N PRO A 31 -18.18 3.87 8.57
CA PRO A 31 -17.95 4.13 10.00
C PRO A 31 -18.42 3.01 10.92
N ALA A 32 -19.12 1.99 10.40
CA ALA A 32 -19.46 0.78 11.16
C ALA A 32 -18.25 -0.11 11.49
N PHE A 33 -17.09 0.11 10.85
CA PHE A 33 -15.88 -0.68 11.02
C PHE A 33 -14.75 0.22 11.53
N HIS A 34 -14.27 -0.04 12.75
CA HIS A 34 -13.35 0.86 13.44
C HIS A 34 -11.89 0.40 13.42
N ARG A 35 -11.61 -0.76 12.81
CA ARG A 35 -10.25 -1.30 12.65
C ARG A 35 -9.71 -1.16 11.23
N ILE A 36 -10.43 -0.47 10.33
CA ILE A 36 -9.96 -0.22 8.97
C ILE A 36 -8.59 0.47 9.03
N LYS A 37 -7.65 -0.07 8.26
CA LYS A 37 -6.33 0.50 8.03
C LYS A 37 -6.13 0.78 6.55
N HIS A 38 -5.36 1.81 6.26
CA HIS A 38 -4.83 2.10 4.94
C HIS A 38 -3.31 1.99 4.99
N ILE A 39 -2.68 1.78 3.83
CA ILE A 39 -1.24 1.89 3.68
C ILE A 39 -0.87 3.36 3.76
N ASP A 40 0.00 3.69 4.71
CA ASP A 40 0.48 5.06 4.87
C ASP A 40 1.16 5.57 3.61
N SER A 41 0.82 6.79 3.21
CA SER A 41 1.48 7.46 2.09
C SER A 41 2.95 7.69 2.44
N LEU A 42 3.87 7.13 1.64
CA LEU A 42 5.28 7.48 1.73
C LEU A 42 5.48 8.90 1.20
N LYS A 43 6.17 9.73 1.98
CA LYS A 43 6.51 11.11 1.58
C LYS A 43 8.01 11.18 1.30
N PRO A 44 8.43 11.11 0.02
CA PRO A 44 9.82 11.29 -0.37
C PRO A 44 10.44 12.56 0.24
N PRO A 45 11.75 12.55 0.56
CA PRO A 45 12.45 13.76 0.95
C PRO A 45 12.30 14.85 -0.11
N THR A 46 12.12 16.09 0.32
CA THR A 46 12.14 17.24 -0.60
C THR A 46 13.59 17.60 -0.98
N GLY A 47 13.81 17.98 -2.23
CA GLY A 47 15.13 18.37 -2.73
C GLY A 47 15.90 17.21 -3.35
N GLN A 48 17.24 17.32 -3.40
CA GLN A 48 18.08 16.27 -3.97
C GLN A 48 18.11 15.06 -3.04
N LEU A 49 17.85 13.86 -3.57
CA LEU A 49 17.93 12.61 -2.82
C LEU A 49 19.33 12.42 -2.22
N LYS A 50 20.39 12.84 -2.94
CA LYS A 50 21.77 12.69 -2.47
C LYS A 50 22.04 13.37 -1.12
N ASP A 51 21.31 14.45 -0.81
CA ASP A 51 21.45 15.19 0.45
C ASP A 51 20.95 14.38 1.66
N HIS A 52 20.04 13.43 1.43
CA HIS A 52 19.43 12.59 2.47
C HIS A 52 19.89 11.14 2.41
N LEU A 53 20.55 10.76 1.31
CA LEU A 53 20.81 9.36 0.96
C LEU A 53 21.61 8.62 2.02
N ASP A 54 22.70 9.21 2.49
CA ASP A 54 23.60 8.55 3.43
C ASP A 54 22.90 8.37 4.80
N THR A 55 22.12 9.37 5.24
CA THR A 55 21.28 9.29 6.44
C THR A 55 20.23 8.18 6.34
N LEU A 56 19.52 8.10 5.21
CA LEU A 56 18.51 7.06 4.98
C LEU A 56 19.13 5.66 4.97
N ILE A 57 20.30 5.51 4.36
CA ILE A 57 21.06 4.25 4.36
C ILE A 57 21.43 3.85 5.78
N ASP A 58 21.95 4.78 6.58
CA ASP A 58 22.37 4.49 7.96
C ASP A 58 21.17 4.13 8.85
N GLN A 59 20.05 4.83 8.71
CA GLN A 59 18.80 4.52 9.41
C GLN A 59 18.25 3.15 9.00
N ALA A 60 18.18 2.86 7.69
CA ALA A 60 17.74 1.57 7.18
C ALA A 60 18.62 0.42 7.70
N LYS A 61 19.95 0.60 7.72
CA LYS A 61 20.89 -0.37 8.30
C LYS A 61 20.72 -0.54 9.81
N ALA A 62 20.26 0.50 10.51
CA ALA A 62 19.94 0.44 11.93
C ALA A 62 18.57 -0.22 12.22
N GLY A 63 17.85 -0.69 11.19
CA GLY A 63 16.54 -1.35 11.32
C GLY A 63 15.34 -0.41 11.24
N ASP A 64 15.52 0.83 10.76
CA ASP A 64 14.39 1.72 10.46
C ASP A 64 13.75 1.31 9.12
N ASP A 65 12.67 0.52 9.21
CA ASP A 65 11.96 0.01 8.04
C ASP A 65 11.25 1.12 7.25
N HIS A 66 10.83 2.19 7.91
CA HIS A 66 10.27 3.35 7.21
C HIS A 66 11.37 4.02 6.36
N ALA A 67 12.58 4.21 6.90
CA ALA A 67 13.72 4.73 6.15
C ALA A 67 14.12 3.80 4.99
N ALA A 68 14.15 2.49 5.21
CA ALA A 68 14.42 1.50 4.16
C ALA A 68 13.38 1.56 3.02
N THR A 69 12.10 1.65 3.37
CA THR A 69 11.01 1.75 2.39
C THR A 69 11.06 3.07 1.63
N LEU A 70 11.35 4.17 2.34
CA LEU A 70 11.49 5.49 1.73
C LEU A 70 12.68 5.57 0.78
N LEU A 71 13.79 4.92 1.15
CA LEU A 71 14.98 4.79 0.33
C LEU A 71 14.69 4.02 -0.95
N TYR A 72 14.01 2.87 -0.85
CA TYR A 72 13.53 2.14 -2.04
C TYR A 72 12.67 3.04 -2.94
N ALA A 73 11.62 3.66 -2.39
CA ALA A 73 10.67 4.45 -3.17
C ALA A 73 11.37 5.61 -3.89
N SER A 74 12.32 6.25 -3.22
CA SER A 74 13.09 7.36 -3.79
C SER A 74 14.01 6.90 -4.92
N LEU A 75 14.71 5.78 -4.75
CA LEU A 75 15.57 5.21 -5.79
C LEU A 75 14.77 4.66 -6.98
N ALA A 76 13.60 4.07 -6.73
CA ALA A 76 12.69 3.62 -7.78
C ALA A 76 12.20 4.80 -8.63
N ALA A 77 11.78 5.90 -7.99
CA ALA A 77 11.40 7.12 -8.70
C ALA A 77 12.54 7.67 -9.59
N CYS A 78 13.78 7.63 -9.09
CA CYS A 78 14.95 8.02 -9.88
C CYS A 78 15.21 7.10 -11.07
N SER A 79 15.03 5.78 -10.90
CA SER A 79 15.12 4.82 -12.00
C SER A 79 14.08 5.11 -13.08
N THR A 80 12.82 5.34 -12.69
CA THR A 80 11.73 5.67 -13.62
C THR A 80 11.98 6.98 -14.36
N ALA A 81 12.36 8.06 -13.66
CA ALA A 81 12.66 9.35 -14.28
C ALA A 81 13.79 9.25 -15.32
N LYS A 82 14.81 8.44 -15.03
CA LYS A 82 15.92 8.17 -15.94
C LYS A 82 15.50 7.40 -17.18
N LEU A 83 14.66 6.38 -17.03
CA LEU A 83 14.12 5.59 -18.16
C LEU A 83 13.20 6.43 -19.06
N ALA A 84 12.47 7.37 -18.47
CA ALA A 84 11.57 8.27 -19.20
C ALA A 84 12.29 9.39 -19.96
N ASP A 85 13.62 9.53 -19.81
CA ASP A 85 14.42 10.68 -20.27
C ASP A 85 13.84 12.04 -19.81
N ASP A 86 13.15 12.04 -18.65
CA ASP A 86 12.70 13.28 -18.00
C ASP A 86 13.87 13.89 -17.25
N ASN A 87 14.76 14.52 -18.01
CA ASN A 87 15.92 15.21 -17.47
C ASN A 87 15.55 16.30 -16.46
N SER A 88 14.32 16.85 -16.49
CA SER A 88 13.91 17.88 -15.54
C SER A 88 13.62 17.30 -14.15
N ALA A 89 12.81 16.24 -14.07
CA ALA A 89 12.51 15.56 -12.82
C ALA A 89 13.75 14.85 -12.26
N TYR A 90 14.55 14.22 -13.15
CA TYR A 90 15.78 13.56 -12.77
C TYR A 90 16.82 14.55 -12.21
N LEU A 91 17.07 15.68 -12.88
CA LEU A 91 18.04 16.66 -12.36
C LEU A 91 17.57 17.37 -11.09
N ALA A 92 16.26 17.47 -10.86
CA ALA A 92 15.71 18.10 -9.66
C ALA A 92 15.90 17.24 -8.39
N THR A 93 15.86 15.91 -8.53
CA THR A 93 15.75 14.99 -7.38
C THR A 93 16.84 13.91 -7.34
N CYS A 94 17.36 13.52 -8.49
CA CYS A 94 18.16 12.30 -8.68
C CYS A 94 19.58 12.59 -9.20
N LYS A 95 19.99 13.85 -9.16
CA LYS A 95 21.34 14.24 -9.56
C LYS A 95 22.35 13.51 -8.68
N ASP A 96 23.42 13.01 -9.32
CA ASP A 96 24.54 12.33 -8.66
C ASP A 96 24.19 11.00 -7.96
N ILE A 97 23.02 10.41 -8.26
CA ILE A 97 22.71 9.02 -7.90
C ILE A 97 23.40 8.07 -8.87
N SER A 98 24.19 7.14 -8.34
CA SER A 98 24.95 6.16 -9.12
C SER A 98 24.07 5.01 -9.62
N HIS A 99 24.52 4.31 -10.66
CA HIS A 99 23.85 3.10 -11.16
C HIS A 99 23.76 2.02 -10.09
N GLU A 100 24.85 1.79 -9.35
CA GLU A 100 24.91 0.80 -8.27
C GLU A 100 23.82 1.04 -7.20
N GLN A 101 23.56 2.31 -6.86
CA GLN A 101 22.49 2.66 -5.93
C GLN A 101 21.10 2.36 -6.48
N LEU A 102 20.86 2.62 -7.78
CA LEU A 102 19.59 2.30 -8.44
C LEU A 102 19.37 0.79 -8.54
N ASP A 103 20.43 0.04 -8.86
CA ASP A 103 20.40 -1.43 -8.99
C ASP A 103 20.16 -2.09 -7.62
N GLY A 104 20.72 -1.52 -6.55
CA GLY A 104 20.57 -2.01 -5.19
C GLY A 104 19.20 -1.75 -4.54
N ARG A 105 18.29 -1.00 -5.18
CA ARG A 105 17.04 -0.51 -4.54
C ARG A 105 16.15 -1.63 -3.99
N ALA A 106 16.03 -2.75 -4.70
CA ALA A 106 15.14 -3.86 -4.33
C ALA A 106 15.52 -4.50 -3.00
N THR A 107 16.79 -4.40 -2.60
CA THR A 107 17.28 -4.90 -1.31
C THR A 107 16.62 -4.18 -0.13
N TRP A 108 16.42 -2.86 -0.24
CA TRP A 108 15.82 -2.07 0.83
C TRP A 108 14.32 -2.37 1.01
N LEU A 109 13.60 -2.55 -0.10
CA LEU A 109 12.20 -2.97 -0.05
C LEU A 109 12.05 -4.33 0.61
N ARG A 110 12.89 -5.29 0.19
CA ARG A 110 12.84 -6.65 0.72
C ARG A 110 13.12 -6.67 2.23
N LEU A 111 14.16 -5.95 2.67
CA LEU A 111 14.51 -5.83 4.08
C LEU A 111 13.33 -5.34 4.93
N ALA A 112 12.73 -4.20 4.54
CA ALA A 112 11.60 -3.64 5.26
C ALA A 112 10.35 -4.55 5.25
N ALA A 113 10.10 -5.23 4.13
CA ALA A 113 8.97 -6.16 4.02
C ALA A 113 9.15 -7.41 4.90
N GLU A 114 10.39 -7.94 4.97
CA GLU A 114 10.77 -9.08 5.80
C GLU A 114 10.64 -8.76 7.31
N HIS A 115 11.02 -7.56 7.73
CA HIS A 115 10.81 -7.10 9.12
C HIS A 115 9.34 -6.86 9.47
N GLY A 116 8.48 -6.78 8.46
CA GLY A 116 7.04 -6.75 8.61
C GLY A 116 6.40 -5.38 8.49
N TYR A 117 7.13 -4.40 7.96
CA TYR A 117 6.61 -3.07 7.76
C TYR A 117 5.51 -3.06 6.70
N GLY A 118 4.28 -2.69 7.11
CA GLY A 118 3.08 -2.83 6.30
C GLY A 118 3.16 -2.19 4.91
N PRO A 119 3.58 -0.92 4.79
CA PRO A 119 3.79 -0.29 3.49
C PRO A 119 4.79 -1.03 2.59
N ALA A 120 5.90 -1.53 3.14
CA ALA A 120 6.87 -2.30 2.37
C ALA A 120 6.29 -3.63 1.88
N ARG A 121 5.55 -4.35 2.74
CA ARG A 121 4.86 -5.59 2.37
C ARG A 121 3.88 -5.38 1.22
N TYR A 122 3.07 -4.32 1.28
CA TYR A 122 2.13 -3.99 0.23
C TYR A 122 2.84 -3.62 -1.09
N ILE A 123 3.86 -2.77 -1.03
CA ILE A 123 4.65 -2.36 -2.21
C ILE A 123 5.35 -3.57 -2.83
N TYR A 124 5.96 -4.42 -2.02
CA TYR A 124 6.58 -5.66 -2.48
C TYR A 124 5.57 -6.53 -3.24
N ALA A 125 4.37 -6.72 -2.68
CA ALA A 125 3.37 -7.57 -3.31
C ALA A 125 2.75 -6.96 -4.59
N SER A 126 2.60 -5.64 -4.64
CA SER A 126 1.89 -4.94 -5.73
C SER A 126 2.79 -4.48 -6.88
N SER A 127 4.11 -4.40 -6.68
CA SER A 127 5.06 -3.86 -7.67
C SER A 127 5.47 -4.83 -8.78
N GLY A 128 5.22 -6.13 -8.61
CA GLY A 128 5.55 -7.16 -9.59
C GLY A 128 6.99 -7.68 -9.48
N THR A 129 7.32 -8.70 -10.27
CA THR A 129 8.60 -9.41 -10.17
C THR A 129 9.80 -8.54 -10.50
N THR A 130 9.70 -7.62 -11.47
CA THR A 130 10.83 -6.78 -11.88
C THR A 130 11.28 -5.84 -10.76
N GLU A 131 10.36 -5.20 -10.06
CA GLU A 131 10.73 -4.28 -8.97
C GLU A 131 11.20 -5.02 -7.72
N ALA A 132 10.61 -6.17 -7.41
CA ALA A 132 11.01 -6.95 -6.24
C ALA A 132 12.31 -7.77 -6.43
N LEU A 133 12.59 -8.21 -7.65
CA LEU A 133 13.76 -9.02 -8.00
C LEU A 133 14.90 -8.19 -8.64
N GLY A 134 14.65 -6.94 -8.99
CA GLY A 134 15.65 -5.98 -9.48
C GLY A 134 15.71 -5.85 -11.00
N SER A 135 15.44 -6.92 -11.76
CA SER A 135 15.37 -6.86 -13.23
C SER A 135 14.49 -7.97 -13.83
N THR A 136 14.09 -7.76 -15.09
CA THR A 136 13.30 -8.74 -15.87
C THR A 136 14.16 -9.93 -16.29
N GLU A 137 15.41 -9.68 -16.68
CA GLU A 137 16.38 -10.71 -17.07
C GLU A 137 16.60 -11.71 -15.93
N TYR A 138 16.82 -11.20 -14.71
CA TYR A 138 16.99 -12.04 -13.54
C TYR A 138 15.75 -12.90 -13.28
N ALA A 139 14.55 -12.33 -13.39
CA ALA A 139 13.30 -13.06 -13.20
C ALA A 139 13.11 -14.20 -14.21
N LEU A 140 13.50 -14.00 -15.47
CA LEU A 140 13.44 -15.01 -16.53
C LEU A 140 14.44 -16.15 -16.31
N GLU A 141 15.65 -15.82 -15.85
CA GLU A 141 16.72 -16.80 -15.59
C GLU A 141 16.50 -17.58 -14.29
N HIS A 142 15.74 -17.03 -13.34
CA HIS A 142 15.57 -17.59 -11.99
C HIS A 142 14.09 -17.87 -11.65
N PRO A 143 13.45 -18.86 -12.30
CA PRO A 143 12.02 -19.16 -12.08
C PRO A 143 11.69 -19.56 -10.63
N ALA A 144 12.63 -20.15 -9.90
CA ALA A 144 12.45 -20.46 -8.47
C ALA A 144 12.33 -19.18 -7.62
N ALA A 145 13.08 -18.13 -7.94
CA ALA A 145 12.98 -16.84 -7.27
C ALA A 145 11.64 -16.17 -7.55
N VAL A 146 11.12 -16.29 -8.78
CA VAL A 146 9.77 -15.84 -9.13
C VAL A 146 8.72 -16.58 -8.31
N GLN A 147 8.79 -17.90 -8.20
CA GLN A 147 7.82 -18.66 -7.38
C GLN A 147 7.87 -18.26 -5.90
N SER A 148 9.08 -18.04 -5.36
CA SER A 148 9.25 -17.54 -3.99
C SER A 148 8.63 -16.15 -3.80
N TYR A 149 8.85 -15.25 -4.76
CA TYR A 149 8.23 -13.92 -4.78
C TYR A 149 6.70 -14.04 -4.75
N LEU A 150 6.10 -14.81 -5.66
CA LEU A 150 4.64 -14.95 -5.75
C LEU A 150 4.04 -15.47 -4.44
N SER A 151 4.67 -16.48 -3.84
CA SER A 151 4.22 -17.04 -2.56
C SER A 151 4.32 -16.02 -1.42
N THR A 152 5.44 -15.29 -1.37
CA THR A 152 5.69 -14.28 -0.33
C THR A 152 4.72 -13.11 -0.45
N SER A 153 4.48 -12.65 -1.68
CA SER A 153 3.55 -11.56 -1.98
C SER A 153 2.11 -11.91 -1.59
N ARG A 154 1.64 -13.13 -1.87
CA ARG A 154 0.33 -13.59 -1.39
C ARG A 154 0.26 -13.56 0.14
N HIS A 155 1.25 -14.15 0.81
CA HIS A 155 1.30 -14.17 2.27
C HIS A 155 1.28 -12.76 2.88
N TYR A 156 2.01 -11.81 2.30
CA TYR A 156 2.00 -10.42 2.75
C TYR A 156 0.65 -9.73 2.56
N LEU A 157 -0.03 -9.92 1.42
CA LEU A 157 -1.36 -9.36 1.23
C LEU A 157 -2.39 -9.97 2.18
N GLU A 158 -2.35 -11.29 2.39
CA GLU A 158 -3.24 -11.98 3.33
C GLU A 158 -3.01 -11.49 4.77
N ALA A 159 -1.76 -11.39 5.21
CA ALA A 159 -1.44 -10.87 6.55
C ALA A 159 -1.92 -9.42 6.74
N LEU A 160 -1.77 -8.57 5.72
CA LEU A 160 -2.30 -7.20 5.76
C LEU A 160 -3.83 -7.18 5.78
N ALA A 161 -4.48 -8.05 5.00
CA ALA A 161 -5.94 -8.17 5.00
C ALA A 161 -6.47 -8.60 6.38
N ASP A 162 -5.81 -9.52 7.06
CA ASP A 162 -6.16 -9.97 8.42
C ASP A 162 -6.04 -8.84 9.47
N GLU A 163 -5.27 -7.79 9.17
CA GLU A 163 -5.19 -6.55 9.94
C GLU A 163 -6.26 -5.51 9.54
N CYS A 164 -7.22 -5.90 8.70
CA CYS A 164 -8.21 -5.02 8.07
C CYS A 164 -7.60 -3.89 7.23
N ASN A 165 -6.49 -4.17 6.54
CA ASN A 165 -5.96 -3.23 5.56
C ASN A 165 -6.77 -3.28 4.26
N VAL A 166 -7.52 -2.22 3.95
CA VAL A 166 -8.45 -2.21 2.81
C VAL A 166 -7.74 -2.15 1.45
N ASP A 167 -6.54 -1.57 1.39
CA ASP A 167 -5.72 -1.59 0.17
C ASP A 167 -5.29 -3.02 -0.19
N ALA A 168 -4.86 -3.80 0.80
CA ALA A 168 -4.48 -5.20 0.59
C ALA A 168 -5.69 -6.07 0.21
N ILE A 169 -6.85 -5.87 0.87
CA ILE A 169 -8.11 -6.54 0.54
C ILE A 169 -8.49 -6.26 -0.92
N GLY A 170 -8.45 -4.99 -1.34
CA GLY A 170 -8.74 -4.59 -2.73
C GLY A 170 -7.72 -5.16 -3.73
N MET A 171 -6.44 -5.20 -3.38
CA MET A 171 -5.38 -5.76 -4.22
C MET A 171 -5.56 -7.28 -4.44
N ILE A 172 -6.02 -8.01 -3.42
CA ILE A 172 -6.37 -9.43 -3.55
C ILE A 172 -7.55 -9.60 -4.50
N ALA A 173 -8.63 -8.84 -4.29
CA ALA A 173 -9.82 -8.89 -5.16
C ALA A 173 -9.44 -8.66 -6.63
N PHE A 174 -8.65 -7.61 -6.88
CA PHE A 174 -8.20 -7.24 -8.22
C PHE A 174 -7.31 -8.29 -8.87
N ASN A 175 -6.31 -8.82 -8.16
CA ASN A 175 -5.41 -9.83 -8.75
C ASN A 175 -6.13 -11.15 -9.02
N ALA A 176 -7.01 -11.58 -8.14
CA ALA A 176 -7.76 -12.83 -8.32
C ALA A 176 -8.83 -12.73 -9.42
N GLY A 177 -9.36 -11.52 -9.69
CA GLY A 177 -10.41 -11.32 -10.68
C GLY A 177 -9.94 -11.27 -12.13
N LYS A 178 -8.63 -11.20 -12.37
CA LYS A 178 -8.02 -11.01 -13.68
C LYS A 178 -7.52 -12.31 -14.29
N ALA A 179 -7.80 -12.49 -15.58
CA ALA A 179 -7.34 -13.65 -16.34
C ALA A 179 -5.80 -13.81 -16.33
N ASP A 180 -5.08 -12.70 -16.29
CA ASP A 180 -3.62 -12.60 -16.24
C ASP A 180 -3.10 -12.19 -14.84
N GLY A 181 -3.92 -12.36 -13.80
CA GLY A 181 -3.56 -12.04 -12.43
C GLY A 181 -2.30 -12.75 -11.98
N LEU A 182 -1.24 -12.00 -11.67
CA LEU A 182 0.08 -12.58 -11.38
C LEU A 182 0.09 -13.39 -10.07
N LEU A 183 -0.56 -12.88 -9.02
CA LEU A 183 -0.48 -13.48 -7.69
C LEU A 183 -1.47 -14.63 -7.47
N TYR A 184 -2.71 -14.46 -7.92
CA TYR A 184 -3.81 -15.39 -7.65
C TYR A 184 -4.31 -16.09 -8.92
N GLY A 185 -3.87 -15.66 -10.10
CA GLY A 185 -4.44 -16.12 -11.36
C GLY A 185 -5.90 -15.71 -11.50
N ASP A 186 -6.61 -16.42 -12.38
CA ASP A 186 -8.04 -16.31 -12.52
C ASP A 186 -8.77 -17.13 -11.46
N ASP A 187 -8.97 -16.54 -10.28
CA ASP A 187 -9.68 -17.13 -9.15
C ASP A 187 -10.93 -16.28 -8.82
N PRO A 188 -12.05 -16.51 -9.53
CA PRO A 188 -13.28 -15.73 -9.33
C PRO A 188 -13.90 -15.92 -7.94
N GLU A 189 -13.63 -17.02 -7.23
CA GLU A 189 -14.14 -17.21 -5.87
C GLU A 189 -13.42 -16.31 -4.87
N THR A 190 -12.08 -16.29 -4.91
CA THR A 190 -11.27 -15.37 -4.10
C THR A 190 -11.59 -13.93 -4.44
N ALA A 191 -11.62 -13.59 -5.73
CA ALA A 191 -11.98 -12.25 -6.19
C ALA A 191 -13.33 -11.80 -5.62
N TYR A 192 -14.35 -12.64 -5.75
CA TYR A 192 -15.70 -12.32 -5.29
C TYR A 192 -15.77 -12.14 -3.77
N LYS A 193 -15.12 -13.02 -3.00
CA LYS A 193 -15.08 -12.91 -1.54
C LYS A 193 -14.50 -11.56 -1.11
N TYR A 194 -13.34 -11.21 -1.64
CA TYR A 194 -12.65 -9.97 -1.27
C TYR A 194 -13.36 -8.73 -1.82
N GLU A 195 -14.01 -8.81 -2.97
CA GLU A 195 -14.86 -7.73 -3.49
C GLU A 195 -16.05 -7.44 -2.56
N VAL A 196 -16.72 -8.48 -2.05
CA VAL A 196 -17.79 -8.33 -1.06
C VAL A 196 -17.26 -7.74 0.26
N ILE A 197 -16.03 -8.06 0.65
CA ILE A 197 -15.37 -7.46 1.82
C ILE A 197 -15.15 -5.96 1.57
N THR A 198 -14.51 -5.59 0.46
CA THR A 198 -14.28 -4.20 0.05
C THR A 198 -15.57 -3.39 0.07
N ASN A 199 -16.63 -3.91 -0.56
CA ASN A 199 -17.94 -3.26 -0.63
C ASN A 199 -18.63 -3.07 0.72
N LYS A 200 -18.28 -3.86 1.73
CA LYS A 200 -18.77 -3.65 3.11
C LYS A 200 -17.97 -2.54 3.81
N LEU A 201 -16.65 -2.55 3.64
CA LEU A 201 -15.73 -1.69 4.37
C LEU A 201 -15.70 -0.25 3.83
N LEU A 202 -16.04 -0.02 2.57
CA LEU A 202 -16.06 1.32 1.97
C LEU A 202 -17.47 1.94 1.99
N ALA A 203 -17.53 3.26 2.14
CA ALA A 203 -18.77 4.04 2.17
C ALA A 203 -19.45 4.12 0.79
N THR A 204 -18.66 4.04 -0.27
CA THR A 204 -19.14 4.01 -1.66
C THR A 204 -19.12 2.59 -2.21
N TYR A 205 -20.29 2.14 -2.67
CA TYR A 205 -20.50 0.84 -3.29
C TYR A 205 -20.53 0.97 -4.81
N ASP A 206 -19.68 0.20 -5.50
CA ASP A 206 -19.79 -0.05 -6.94
C ASP A 206 -20.11 -1.53 -7.17
N PRO A 207 -21.33 -1.89 -7.60
CA PRO A 207 -21.71 -3.29 -7.82
C PRO A 207 -21.03 -3.93 -9.04
N THR A 208 -20.42 -3.15 -9.92
CA THR A 208 -20.11 -3.59 -11.29
C THR A 208 -19.20 -4.81 -11.30
N GLU A 209 -18.11 -4.76 -10.53
CA GLU A 209 -17.14 -5.86 -10.48
C GLU A 209 -17.70 -7.08 -9.75
N GLN A 210 -18.43 -6.85 -8.66
CA GLN A 210 -19.14 -7.92 -7.95
C GLN A 210 -20.10 -8.67 -8.88
N MET A 211 -20.94 -7.96 -9.65
CA MET A 211 -21.88 -8.55 -10.61
C MET A 211 -21.16 -9.34 -11.72
N ARG A 212 -20.04 -8.81 -12.22
CA ARG A 212 -19.20 -9.49 -13.22
C ARG A 212 -18.68 -10.82 -12.69
N LEU A 213 -18.27 -10.86 -11.42
CA LEU A 213 -17.78 -12.07 -10.75
C LEU A 213 -18.93 -13.05 -10.44
N GLU A 214 -20.11 -12.57 -10.04
CA GLU A 214 -21.30 -13.42 -9.81
C GLU A 214 -21.69 -14.20 -11.06
N ALA A 215 -21.61 -13.58 -12.24
CA ALA A 215 -21.92 -14.24 -13.52
C ALA A 215 -21.00 -15.45 -13.82
N ARG A 216 -19.88 -15.57 -13.10
CA ARG A 216 -18.88 -16.64 -13.26
C ARG A 216 -18.98 -17.72 -12.19
N LEU A 217 -19.89 -17.56 -11.23
CA LEU A 217 -19.99 -18.41 -10.05
C LEU A 217 -21.35 -19.13 -9.95
N PRO A 218 -21.38 -20.37 -9.47
CA PRO A 218 -22.63 -21.04 -9.14
C PRO A 218 -23.36 -20.35 -7.98
N PRO A 219 -24.71 -20.26 -7.98
CA PRO A 219 -25.48 -19.59 -6.91
C PRO A 219 -25.17 -20.08 -5.49
N GLN A 220 -24.91 -21.38 -5.31
CA GLN A 220 -24.54 -21.97 -4.03
C GLN A 220 -23.18 -21.47 -3.51
N ARG A 221 -22.24 -21.14 -4.43
CA ARG A 221 -20.93 -20.58 -4.07
C ARG A 221 -21.07 -19.12 -3.67
N ILE A 222 -21.91 -18.36 -4.37
CA ILE A 222 -22.19 -16.95 -4.05
C ILE A 222 -22.62 -16.81 -2.57
N PHE A 223 -23.63 -17.58 -2.15
CA PHE A 223 -24.11 -17.52 -0.75
C PHE A 223 -23.02 -17.87 0.26
N ALA A 224 -22.24 -18.93 0.01
CA ALA A 224 -21.16 -19.35 0.88
C ALA A 224 -20.06 -18.27 1.00
N LEU A 225 -19.69 -17.64 -0.11
CA LEU A 225 -18.66 -16.60 -0.15
C LEU A 225 -19.13 -15.30 0.52
N GLN A 226 -20.39 -14.91 0.36
CA GLN A 226 -20.97 -13.77 1.08
C GLN A 226 -21.00 -13.99 2.60
N SER A 227 -21.30 -15.22 3.03
CA SER A 227 -21.25 -15.60 4.44
C SER A 227 -19.82 -15.54 4.97
N ALA A 228 -18.85 -16.09 4.23
CA ALA A 228 -17.43 -16.04 4.59
C ALA A 228 -16.90 -14.59 4.65
N ALA A 229 -17.25 -13.74 3.69
CA ALA A 229 -16.89 -12.32 3.70
C ALA A 229 -17.47 -11.59 4.92
N THR A 230 -18.71 -11.91 5.31
CA THR A 230 -19.34 -11.34 6.51
C THR A 230 -18.63 -11.78 7.80
N ALA A 231 -18.24 -13.06 7.88
CA ALA A 231 -17.47 -13.57 9.01
C ALA A 231 -16.09 -12.89 9.10
N PHE A 232 -15.38 -12.79 7.98
CA PHE A 232 -14.09 -12.11 7.90
C PHE A 232 -14.16 -10.67 8.41
N VAL A 233 -15.11 -9.88 7.90
CA VAL A 233 -15.30 -8.49 8.32
C VAL A 233 -15.62 -8.40 9.82
N ALA A 234 -16.40 -9.34 10.36
CA ALA A 234 -16.72 -9.37 11.79
C ALA A 234 -15.53 -9.73 12.68
N GLU A 235 -14.59 -10.54 12.19
CA GLU A 235 -13.41 -10.99 12.92
C GLU A 235 -12.26 -9.96 12.87
N HIS A 236 -12.02 -9.39 11.69
CA HIS A 236 -10.81 -8.59 11.44
C HIS A 236 -11.06 -7.08 11.49
N CYS A 237 -12.27 -6.61 11.16
CA CYS A 237 -12.53 -5.19 10.89
C CYS A 237 -13.47 -4.49 11.88
N LYS A 238 -14.18 -5.27 12.70
CA LYS A 238 -15.09 -4.80 13.74
C LYS A 238 -14.45 -4.69 15.11
#